data_AF-A0A0B4RBJ5-F1
#
_entry.id   AF-A0A0B4RBJ5-F1
#
_cell.length_a   1.000
_cell.length_b   1.000
_cell.length_c   1.000
_cell.angle_alpha   90.00
_cell.angle_beta   90.00
_cell.angle_gamma   90.00
#
_symmetry.space_group_name_H-M   'P 1'
#
loop_
_entity.id
_entity.type
_entity.pdbx_description
1 polymer ?
#
loop_
_entity_poly.entity_id
_entity_poly.type
_entity_poly.pdbx_seq_one_letter_code
_entity_poly.pdbx_strand_id
1 'polypeptide(L)'
;MKHLKNQHGYALVVVLLVVVLFMSLSATFIAGSLNHSKQEQAIDVNNHAVAAAEMGTLYFTSDFERELQILKQDMNQQTQVKLNSLIACIKTPLGSACDTEAKRLQWEKTIDQEMKTVLIGRIMTKVQELNTLVGTKTVPFSAENINYSILNVTALKFNAEQKNVALSSTTNKEVAFVEVKMEVQGASEGSMKKLVATFLIKIPKTFLNPDEPIKVDTIVVTKDQDLTYENIYTLVPPTQSCSALLVKAINKTATAPYECAAATGEKLSNFIAQIKNAKLNLTDFRVYTSNFKDYVCGTNCNNITSEGVSVVVRENDADASNNINNLVSTNIIINGKIEVGNNMNNLGKDGNKQTIIAKELIGNGNIKNMKNTNLLVLGYNTPVGNPKIARITWGNHFEVLENAKLCINIDRINTTDLRRLSQEINFSGTGKLVYYSTDRNKVFELKDSSNADRTVKNGKNVFKMTDLYVQRASSYSSFLSSCGVSLKSTNTFPLDVSVPSPIDTEIDLEIEY
;
A
#
# COMPACT_ATOMS: atom_id res chain seq x y z
N MET A 1 11.50 -1.84 -119.45
CA MET A 1 10.88 -0.79 -118.60
C MET A 1 10.75 -1.34 -117.18
N LYS A 2 11.42 -0.73 -116.19
CA LYS A 2 11.26 -1.11 -114.78
C LYS A 2 9.96 -0.48 -114.27
N HIS A 3 8.93 -1.29 -114.03
CA HIS A 3 7.74 -0.84 -113.31
C HIS A 3 8.11 -0.59 -111.84
N LEU A 4 8.19 0.68 -111.45
CA LEU A 4 8.17 1.07 -110.04
C LEU A 4 6.74 0.81 -109.53
N LYS A 5 6.56 -0.30 -108.80
CA LYS A 5 5.31 -0.61 -108.10
C LYS A 5 5.08 0.47 -107.04
N ASN A 6 4.01 1.25 -107.19
CA ASN A 6 3.52 2.22 -106.22
C ASN A 6 3.00 1.50 -104.96
N GLN A 7 3.89 1.20 -104.02
CA GLN A 7 3.57 0.58 -102.72
C GLN A 7 3.49 1.58 -101.57
N HIS A 8 3.54 2.89 -101.85
CA HIS A 8 3.59 3.94 -100.82
C HIS A 8 2.28 4.05 -100.00
N GLY A 9 1.13 3.67 -100.57
CA GLY A 9 -0.14 3.65 -99.85
C GLY A 9 -0.24 2.56 -98.78
N TYR A 10 0.28 1.35 -99.06
CA TYR A 10 0.26 0.24 -98.10
C TYR A 10 1.21 0.48 -96.93
N ALA A 11 2.39 1.05 -97.17
CA ALA A 11 3.32 1.42 -96.10
C ALA A 11 2.70 2.45 -95.15
N LEU A 12 1.98 3.46 -95.69
CA LEU A 12 1.28 4.45 -94.88
C LEU A 12 0.19 3.81 -94.00
N VAL A 13 -0.62 2.91 -94.58
CA VAL A 13 -1.68 2.20 -93.84
C VAL A 13 -1.10 1.29 -92.75
N VAL A 14 0.00 0.58 -93.03
CA VAL A 14 0.67 -0.26 -92.04
C VAL A 14 1.26 0.58 -90.91
N VAL A 15 1.91 1.70 -91.21
CA VAL A 15 2.43 2.62 -90.19
C VAL A 15 1.30 3.19 -89.34
N LEU A 16 0.19 3.60 -89.95
CA LEU A 16 -0.97 4.13 -89.22
C LEU A 16 -1.62 3.06 -88.34
N LEU A 17 -1.72 1.82 -88.82
CA LEU A 17 -2.22 0.69 -88.05
C LEU A 17 -1.29 0.35 -86.87
N VAL A 18 0.03 0.41 -87.08
CA VAL A 18 1.02 0.21 -86.02
C VAL A 18 0.93 1.33 -84.96
N VAL A 19 0.76 2.60 -85.37
CA VAL A 19 0.56 3.72 -84.44
C VAL A 19 -0.72 3.56 -83.63
N VAL A 20 -1.84 3.19 -84.28
CA VAL A 20 -3.12 2.95 -83.59
C VAL A 20 -3.00 1.79 -82.61
N LEU A 21 -2.29 0.71 -82.98
CA LEU A 21 -2.06 -0.45 -82.13
C LEU A 21 -1.18 -0.09 -80.91
N PHE A 22 -0.12 0.71 -81.10
CA PHE A 22 0.68 1.18 -79.97
C PHE A 22 -0.08 2.17 -79.08
N MET A 23 -0.92 3.03 -79.64
CA MET A 23 -1.78 3.93 -78.85
C MET A 23 -2.82 3.15 -78.05
N SER A 24 -3.48 2.13 -78.62
CA SER A 24 -4.47 1.34 -77.91
C SER A 24 -3.85 0.50 -76.79
N LEU A 25 -2.67 -0.08 -77.03
CA LEU A 25 -1.91 -0.78 -75.98
C LEU A 25 -1.47 0.20 -74.88
N SER A 26 -0.90 1.35 -75.24
CA SER A 26 -0.45 2.36 -74.25
C SER A 26 -1.61 2.93 -73.43
N ALA A 27 -2.75 3.20 -74.06
CA ALA A 27 -3.96 3.63 -73.36
C ALA A 27 -4.46 2.56 -72.37
N THR A 28 -4.37 1.27 -72.75
CA THR A 28 -4.74 0.15 -71.86
C THR A 28 -3.79 0.06 -70.67
N PHE A 29 -2.48 0.25 -70.86
CA PHE A 29 -1.50 0.27 -69.78
C PHE A 29 -1.68 1.47 -68.84
N ILE A 30 -1.93 2.67 -69.39
CA ILE A 30 -2.19 3.87 -68.58
C ILE A 30 -3.50 3.72 -67.80
N ALA A 31 -4.56 3.24 -68.44
CA ALA A 31 -5.83 2.96 -67.77
C ALA A 31 -5.66 1.89 -66.67
N GLY A 32 -4.89 0.83 -66.93
CA GLY A 32 -4.55 -0.18 -65.95
C GLY A 32 -3.77 0.38 -64.76
N SER A 33 -2.74 1.19 -65.01
CA SER A 33 -1.91 1.83 -63.97
C SER A 33 -2.70 2.83 -63.11
N LEU A 34 -3.55 3.66 -63.73
CA LEU A 34 -4.44 4.57 -63.01
C LEU A 34 -5.49 3.82 -62.19
N ASN A 35 -6.00 2.70 -62.70
CA ASN A 35 -6.95 1.86 -61.97
C ASN A 35 -6.28 1.19 -60.76
N HIS A 36 -5.06 0.67 -60.91
CA HIS A 36 -4.29 0.10 -59.80
C HIS A 36 -3.97 1.15 -58.73
N SER A 37 -3.49 2.33 -59.14
CA SER A 37 -3.18 3.44 -58.23
C SER A 37 -4.42 3.92 -57.47
N LYS A 38 -5.59 4.00 -58.13
CA LYS A 38 -6.85 4.32 -57.45
C LYS A 38 -7.29 3.22 -56.47
N GLN A 39 -7.08 1.95 -56.81
CA GLN A 39 -7.38 0.84 -55.92
C GLN A 39 -6.47 0.83 -54.69
N GLU A 40 -5.17 1.02 -54.87
CA GLU A 40 -4.20 1.15 -53.77
C GLU A 40 -4.55 2.34 -52.87
N GLN A 41 -4.83 3.52 -53.44
CA GLN A 41 -5.23 4.67 -52.65
C GLN A 41 -6.53 4.41 -51.86
N ALA A 42 -7.52 3.74 -52.44
CA ALA A 42 -8.74 3.36 -51.72
C ALA A 42 -8.45 2.35 -50.59
N ILE A 43 -7.52 1.43 -50.78
CA ILE A 43 -7.11 0.47 -49.74
C ILE A 43 -6.36 1.21 -48.62
N ASP A 44 -5.41 2.07 -48.95
CA ASP A 44 -4.63 2.84 -47.98
C ASP A 44 -5.51 3.77 -47.14
N VAL A 45 -6.42 4.50 -47.79
CA VAL A 45 -7.38 5.36 -47.09
C VAL A 45 -8.27 4.55 -46.15
N ASN A 46 -8.72 3.36 -46.56
CA ASN A 46 -9.48 2.46 -45.69
C ASN A 46 -8.64 1.93 -44.52
N ASN A 47 -7.40 1.52 -44.77
CA ASN A 47 -6.49 1.02 -43.74
C ASN A 47 -6.16 2.12 -42.73
N HIS A 48 -5.92 3.35 -43.19
CA HIS A 48 -5.71 4.52 -42.34
C HIS A 48 -6.95 4.82 -41.47
N ALA A 49 -8.16 4.68 -42.01
CA ALA A 49 -9.38 4.85 -41.22
C ALA A 49 -9.53 3.76 -40.13
N VAL A 50 -9.15 2.51 -40.41
CA VAL A 50 -9.11 1.44 -39.39
C VAL A 50 -8.06 1.75 -38.33
N ALA A 51 -6.82 2.05 -38.74
CA ALA A 51 -5.73 2.38 -37.82
C ALA A 51 -6.08 3.58 -36.92
N ALA A 52 -6.77 4.58 -37.46
CA ALA A 52 -7.28 5.72 -36.68
C ALA A 52 -8.30 5.28 -35.63
N ALA A 53 -9.21 4.38 -35.98
CA ALA A 53 -10.20 3.84 -35.06
C ALA A 53 -9.53 3.02 -33.95
N GLU A 54 -8.50 2.22 -34.29
CA GLU A 54 -7.69 1.45 -33.34
C GLU A 54 -6.94 2.37 -32.38
N MET A 55 -6.26 3.41 -32.90
CA MET A 55 -5.58 4.42 -32.10
C MET A 55 -6.54 5.13 -31.15
N GLY A 56 -7.71 5.54 -31.62
CA GLY A 56 -8.72 6.18 -30.79
C GLY A 56 -9.23 5.26 -29.69
N THR A 57 -9.51 3.99 -30.05
CA THR A 57 -9.92 2.96 -29.10
C THR A 57 -8.87 2.77 -28.02
N LEU A 58 -7.61 2.51 -28.40
CA LEU A 58 -6.49 2.32 -27.49
C LEU A 58 -6.24 3.53 -26.58
N TYR A 59 -6.37 4.75 -27.11
CA TYR A 59 -6.17 5.97 -26.35
C TYR A 59 -7.21 6.09 -25.23
N PHE A 60 -8.51 5.98 -25.57
CA PHE A 60 -9.58 6.13 -24.59
C PHE A 60 -9.65 4.95 -23.62
N THR A 61 -9.34 3.73 -24.05
CA THR A 61 -9.26 2.56 -23.16
C THR A 61 -8.14 2.71 -22.14
N SER A 62 -6.94 3.09 -22.57
CA SER A 62 -5.78 3.28 -21.69
C SER A 62 -6.00 4.43 -20.70
N ASP A 63 -6.63 5.53 -21.14
CA ASP A 63 -7.01 6.63 -20.26
C ASP A 63 -7.99 6.17 -19.17
N PHE A 64 -8.99 5.38 -19.56
CA PHE A 64 -9.98 4.83 -18.63
C PHE A 64 -9.34 3.88 -17.60
N GLU A 65 -8.47 2.97 -18.04
CA GLU A 65 -7.72 2.06 -17.16
C GLU A 65 -6.87 2.81 -16.14
N ARG A 66 -6.15 3.84 -16.58
CA ARG A 66 -5.31 4.68 -15.71
C ARG A 66 -6.16 5.35 -14.62
N GLU A 67 -7.29 5.94 -14.99
CA GLU A 67 -8.19 6.56 -14.03
C GLU A 67 -8.77 5.54 -13.04
N LEU A 68 -9.08 4.32 -13.50
CA LEU A 68 -9.55 3.26 -12.59
C LEU A 68 -8.47 2.89 -11.56
N GLN A 69 -7.19 2.81 -11.96
CA GLN A 69 -6.09 2.54 -11.03
C GLN A 69 -5.94 3.64 -9.96
N ILE A 70 -6.07 4.90 -10.35
CA ILE A 70 -6.08 6.03 -9.40
C ILE A 70 -7.28 5.91 -8.45
N LEU A 71 -8.45 5.56 -8.98
CA LEU A 71 -9.67 5.35 -8.19
C LEU A 71 -9.50 4.22 -7.17
N LYS A 72 -8.84 3.11 -7.49
CA LYS A 72 -8.55 2.03 -6.53
C LYS A 72 -7.78 2.55 -5.30
N GLN A 73 -6.77 3.39 -5.51
CA GLN A 73 -5.97 3.96 -4.43
C GLN A 73 -6.80 4.91 -3.55
N ASP A 74 -7.63 5.75 -4.18
CA ASP A 74 -8.55 6.65 -3.46
C ASP A 74 -9.58 5.87 -2.63
N MET A 75 -10.16 4.81 -3.21
CA MET A 75 -11.10 3.93 -2.51
C MET A 75 -10.47 3.30 -1.27
N ASN A 76 -9.24 2.80 -1.34
CA ASN A 76 -8.55 2.24 -0.17
C ASN A 76 -8.38 3.28 0.96
N GLN A 77 -8.05 4.52 0.61
CA GLN A 77 -7.90 5.60 1.61
C GLN A 77 -9.24 6.01 2.22
N GLN A 78 -10.29 6.14 1.41
CA GLN A 78 -11.64 6.46 1.91
C GLN A 78 -12.18 5.35 2.82
N THR A 79 -12.00 4.08 2.43
CA THR A 79 -12.33 2.93 3.28
C THR A 79 -11.57 3.01 4.59
N GLN A 80 -10.27 3.32 4.57
CA GLN A 80 -9.47 3.47 5.79
C GLN A 80 -9.98 4.61 6.69
N VAL A 81 -10.42 5.75 6.13
CA VAL A 81 -10.99 6.86 6.89
C VAL A 81 -12.29 6.43 7.59
N LYS A 82 -13.19 5.76 6.88
CA LYS A 82 -14.44 5.24 7.47
C LYS A 82 -14.17 4.17 8.53
N LEU A 83 -13.21 3.29 8.27
CA LEU A 83 -12.78 2.27 9.21
C LEU A 83 -12.18 2.90 10.48
N ASN A 84 -11.40 3.98 10.35
CA ASN A 84 -10.88 4.72 11.49
C ASN A 84 -12.00 5.28 12.37
N SER A 85 -13.15 5.66 11.81
CA SER A 85 -14.32 6.07 12.58
C SER A 85 -14.93 4.90 13.38
N LEU A 86 -15.04 3.71 12.78
CA LEU A 86 -15.47 2.50 13.48
C LEU A 86 -14.47 2.14 14.60
N ILE A 87 -13.17 2.14 14.30
CA ILE A 87 -12.11 1.92 15.29
C ILE A 87 -12.21 2.95 16.43
N ALA A 88 -12.46 4.22 16.12
CA ALA A 88 -12.63 5.27 17.12
C ALA A 88 -13.86 5.05 18.00
N CYS A 89 -14.95 4.51 17.46
CA CYS A 89 -16.12 4.13 18.25
C CYS A 89 -15.83 2.96 19.20
N ILE A 90 -15.06 1.98 18.73
CA ILE A 90 -14.72 0.76 19.49
C ILE A 90 -13.70 1.07 20.61
N LYS A 91 -12.92 2.15 20.47
CA LYS A 91 -12.02 2.64 21.53
C LYS A 91 -12.82 3.09 22.76
N THR A 92 -12.31 2.75 23.95
CA THR A 92 -12.95 3.08 25.23
C THR A 92 -13.03 4.60 25.47
N PRO A 93 -14.17 5.13 25.99
CA PRO A 93 -15.42 4.41 26.27
C PRO A 93 -16.13 3.98 24.98
N LEU A 94 -16.60 2.72 24.92
CA LEU A 94 -17.29 2.23 23.73
C LEU A 94 -18.45 3.15 23.38
N GLY A 95 -18.49 3.60 22.14
CA GLY A 95 -19.63 4.34 21.62
C GLY A 95 -20.86 3.44 21.56
N SER A 96 -22.03 3.96 21.92
CA SER A 96 -23.31 3.23 21.85
C SER A 96 -23.68 2.75 20.44
N ALA A 97 -23.04 3.29 19.41
CA ALA A 97 -23.21 2.89 18.01
C ALA A 97 -22.44 1.60 17.63
N CYS A 98 -21.51 1.12 18.46
CA CYS A 98 -20.63 -0.03 18.15
C CYS A 98 -20.37 -0.94 19.36
N ASP A 99 -21.17 -0.80 20.42
CA ASP A 99 -21.05 -1.55 21.67
C ASP A 99 -21.33 -3.06 21.52
N THR A 100 -22.11 -3.48 20.51
CA THR A 100 -22.39 -4.89 20.19
C THR A 100 -21.76 -5.34 18.88
N GLU A 101 -21.48 -6.64 18.76
CA GLU A 101 -20.94 -7.26 17.54
C GLU A 101 -21.85 -7.04 16.33
N ALA A 102 -23.16 -7.23 16.51
CA ALA A 102 -24.14 -6.98 15.46
C ALA A 102 -24.09 -5.54 14.92
N LYS A 103 -23.88 -4.55 15.78
CA LYS A 103 -23.74 -3.15 15.36
C LYS A 103 -22.43 -2.91 14.60
N ARG A 104 -21.33 -3.55 15.01
CA ARG A 104 -20.04 -3.45 14.29
C ARG A 104 -20.11 -4.08 12.90
N LEU A 105 -20.62 -5.30 12.79
CA LEU A 105 -20.81 -5.98 11.50
C LEU A 105 -21.77 -5.18 10.60
N GLN A 106 -22.81 -4.59 11.16
CA GLN A 106 -23.71 -3.72 10.40
C GLN A 106 -22.98 -2.45 9.91
N TRP A 107 -22.09 -1.88 10.70
CA TRP A 107 -21.28 -0.72 10.30
C TRP A 107 -20.29 -1.08 9.19
N GLU A 108 -19.57 -2.20 9.31
CA GLU A 108 -18.70 -2.71 8.25
C GLU A 108 -19.48 -2.96 6.95
N LYS A 109 -20.67 -3.54 7.04
CA LYS A 109 -21.57 -3.69 5.89
C LYS A 109 -21.98 -2.35 5.28
N THR A 110 -22.25 -1.34 6.11
CA THR A 110 -22.53 0.02 5.64
C THR A 110 -21.33 0.63 4.94
N ILE A 111 -20.11 0.46 5.47
CA ILE A 111 -18.87 0.91 4.81
C ILE A 111 -18.76 0.25 3.43
N ASP A 112 -18.92 -1.07 3.33
CA ASP A 112 -18.88 -1.78 2.06
C ASP A 112 -19.92 -1.26 1.05
N GLN A 113 -21.16 -1.06 1.48
CA GLN A 113 -22.23 -0.55 0.62
C GLN A 113 -21.97 0.88 0.13
N GLU A 114 -21.46 1.74 1.00
CA GLU A 114 -21.09 3.10 0.64
C GLU A 114 -19.91 3.10 -0.33
N MET A 115 -18.90 2.26 -0.12
CA MET A 115 -17.73 2.16 -1.00
C MET A 115 -18.07 1.58 -2.36
N LYS A 116 -18.96 0.56 -2.44
CA LYS A 116 -19.55 0.10 -3.70
C LYS A 116 -20.24 1.24 -4.44
N THR A 117 -21.05 2.03 -3.72
CA THR A 117 -21.81 3.15 -4.29
C THR A 117 -20.88 4.23 -4.84
N VAL A 118 -19.82 4.58 -4.11
CA VAL A 118 -18.82 5.57 -4.54
C VAL A 118 -18.07 5.07 -5.78
N LEU A 119 -17.58 3.83 -5.78
CA LEU A 119 -16.88 3.24 -6.93
C LEU A 119 -17.75 3.26 -8.19
N ILE A 120 -18.99 2.76 -8.09
CA ILE A 120 -19.94 2.75 -9.21
C ILE A 120 -20.24 4.19 -9.66
N GLY A 121 -20.48 5.12 -8.73
CA GLY A 121 -20.74 6.52 -9.06
C GLY A 121 -19.58 7.17 -9.82
N ARG A 122 -18.34 6.89 -9.43
CA ARG A 122 -17.12 7.38 -10.08
C ARG A 122 -16.93 6.79 -11.48
N ILE A 123 -17.17 5.50 -11.66
CA ILE A 123 -17.19 4.85 -12.98
C ILE A 123 -18.22 5.53 -13.88
N MET A 124 -19.45 5.72 -13.40
CA MET A 124 -20.50 6.39 -14.17
C MET A 124 -20.16 7.86 -14.48
N THR A 125 -19.48 8.55 -13.57
CA THR A 125 -18.98 9.91 -13.81
C THR A 125 -17.97 9.92 -14.96
N LYS A 126 -17.02 8.98 -14.98
CA LYS A 126 -16.05 8.85 -16.08
C LYS A 126 -16.73 8.53 -17.41
N VAL A 127 -17.76 7.68 -17.40
CA VAL A 127 -18.60 7.42 -18.57
C VAL A 127 -19.32 8.70 -19.05
N GLN A 128 -19.80 9.54 -18.14
CA GLN A 128 -20.38 10.85 -18.50
C GLN A 128 -19.33 11.79 -19.08
N GLU A 129 -18.11 11.83 -18.53
CA GLU A 129 -17.00 12.61 -19.09
C GLU A 129 -16.67 12.15 -20.53
N LEU A 130 -16.60 10.85 -20.78
CA LEU A 130 -16.42 10.32 -22.14
C LEU A 130 -17.59 10.68 -23.06
N ASN A 131 -18.83 10.70 -22.56
CA ASN A 131 -19.99 11.15 -23.32
C ASN A 131 -19.90 12.65 -23.71
N THR A 132 -19.22 13.49 -22.92
CA THR A 132 -18.98 14.89 -23.32
C THR A 132 -18.03 15.04 -24.51
N LEU A 133 -17.23 13.99 -24.78
CA LEU A 133 -16.28 13.95 -25.90
C LEU A 133 -16.89 13.35 -27.18
N VAL A 134 -18.16 12.91 -27.14
CA VAL A 134 -18.85 12.38 -28.31
C VAL A 134 -18.86 13.40 -29.45
N GLY A 135 -18.45 12.96 -30.63
CA GLY A 135 -18.30 13.79 -31.84
C GLY A 135 -17.09 14.73 -31.83
N THR A 136 -16.32 14.79 -30.74
CA THR A 136 -15.08 15.59 -30.70
C THR A 136 -13.98 14.88 -31.49
N LYS A 137 -13.52 15.52 -32.56
CA LYS A 137 -12.46 14.98 -33.42
C LYS A 137 -11.09 15.22 -32.81
N THR A 138 -10.33 14.15 -32.67
CA THR A 138 -8.92 14.20 -32.28
C THR A 138 -8.06 13.92 -33.51
N VAL A 139 -7.11 14.80 -33.79
CA VAL A 139 -6.20 14.70 -34.93
C VAL A 139 -4.81 14.34 -34.38
N PRO A 140 -4.38 13.07 -34.46
CA PRO A 140 -3.10 12.64 -33.89
C PRO A 140 -1.89 13.19 -34.66
N PHE A 141 -2.05 13.43 -35.97
CA PHE A 141 -0.98 13.92 -36.84
C PHE A 141 -1.49 15.11 -37.67
N SER A 142 -0.82 16.25 -37.58
CA SER A 142 -1.23 17.49 -38.25
C SER A 142 -1.02 17.49 -39.77
N ALA A 143 -0.21 16.56 -40.29
CA ALA A 143 0.10 16.43 -41.71
C ALA A 143 -0.81 15.45 -42.47
N GLU A 144 -1.61 14.64 -41.76
CA GLU A 144 -2.45 13.60 -42.34
C GLU A 144 -3.93 13.92 -42.09
N ASN A 145 -4.81 13.66 -43.05
CA ASN A 145 -6.27 13.83 -42.90
C ASN A 145 -6.90 12.72 -42.02
N ILE A 146 -6.18 12.25 -41.02
CA ILE A 146 -6.55 11.16 -40.14
C ILE A 146 -7.07 11.73 -38.82
N ASN A 147 -8.23 11.27 -38.38
CA ASN A 147 -8.81 11.66 -37.10
C ASN A 147 -9.62 10.51 -36.51
N TYR A 148 -9.85 10.58 -35.20
CA TYR A 148 -10.76 9.69 -34.50
C TYR A 148 -11.67 10.45 -33.55
N SER A 149 -12.84 9.89 -33.26
CA SER A 149 -13.82 10.46 -32.34
C SER A 149 -14.68 9.39 -31.72
N ILE A 150 -15.18 9.64 -30.51
CA ILE A 150 -16.17 8.77 -29.89
C ILE A 150 -17.53 9.03 -30.55
N LEU A 151 -18.21 7.97 -30.98
CA LEU A 151 -19.57 8.05 -31.51
C LEU A 151 -20.62 7.91 -30.41
N ASN A 152 -20.39 7.00 -29.47
CA ASN A 152 -21.34 6.67 -28.43
C ASN A 152 -20.64 6.01 -27.25
N VAL A 153 -21.06 6.30 -26.02
CA VAL A 153 -20.64 5.58 -24.82
C VAL A 153 -21.85 5.24 -23.97
N THR A 154 -22.06 3.94 -23.77
CA THR A 154 -23.12 3.43 -22.90
C THR A 154 -22.51 2.67 -21.75
N ALA A 155 -23.16 2.70 -20.59
CA ALA A 155 -22.79 1.86 -19.46
C ALA A 155 -24.00 1.18 -18.88
N LEU A 156 -23.89 -0.14 -18.68
CA LEU A 156 -24.91 -0.98 -18.09
C LEU A 156 -24.37 -1.61 -16.80
N LYS A 157 -25.27 -1.79 -15.83
CA LYS A 157 -24.94 -2.37 -14.53
C LYS A 157 -25.54 -3.77 -14.47
N PHE A 158 -24.73 -4.76 -14.13
CA PHE A 158 -25.12 -6.15 -14.08
C PHE A 158 -24.92 -6.73 -12.68
N ASN A 159 -25.79 -7.67 -12.30
CA ASN A 159 -25.60 -8.47 -11.09
C ASN A 159 -24.68 -9.68 -11.35
N ALA A 160 -24.45 -10.50 -10.32
CA ALA A 160 -23.58 -11.67 -10.42
C ALA A 160 -24.07 -12.74 -11.43
N GLU A 161 -25.36 -12.71 -11.79
CA GLU A 161 -25.97 -13.58 -12.82
C GLU A 161 -25.94 -12.93 -14.22
N GLN A 162 -25.19 -11.84 -14.39
CA GLN A 162 -25.11 -11.04 -15.63
C GLN A 162 -26.48 -10.50 -16.11
N LYS A 163 -27.42 -10.26 -15.19
CA LYS A 163 -28.70 -9.62 -15.50
C LYS A 163 -28.63 -8.12 -15.24
N ASN A 164 -29.15 -7.32 -16.17
CA ASN A 164 -29.18 -5.87 -16.04
C ASN A 164 -30.02 -5.44 -14.83
N VAL A 165 -29.40 -4.77 -13.84
CA VAL A 165 -30.08 -4.40 -12.59
C VAL A 165 -31.13 -3.30 -12.77
N ALA A 166 -31.08 -2.55 -13.87
CA ALA A 166 -32.07 -1.51 -14.17
C ALA A 166 -33.45 -2.09 -14.56
N LEU A 167 -33.51 -3.33 -15.05
CA LEU A 167 -34.76 -3.97 -15.47
C LEU A 167 -35.62 -4.36 -14.27
N SER A 168 -36.92 -4.06 -14.31
CA SER A 168 -37.86 -4.39 -13.22
C SER A 168 -37.96 -5.89 -12.93
N SER A 169 -37.75 -6.74 -13.93
CA SER A 169 -37.73 -8.20 -13.83
C SER A 169 -36.52 -8.77 -13.08
N THR A 170 -35.47 -7.97 -12.90
CA THR A 170 -34.26 -8.40 -12.18
C THR A 170 -34.48 -8.26 -10.68
N THR A 171 -34.66 -9.40 -9.99
CA THR A 171 -34.90 -9.43 -8.54
C THR A 171 -33.69 -8.99 -7.72
N ASN A 172 -32.49 -9.47 -8.05
CA ASN A 172 -31.26 -9.07 -7.37
C ASN A 172 -30.68 -7.79 -8.00
N LYS A 173 -30.75 -6.68 -7.27
CA LYS A 173 -30.27 -5.36 -7.68
C LYS A 173 -28.82 -5.06 -7.31
N GLU A 174 -28.12 -5.98 -6.65
CA GLU A 174 -26.71 -5.81 -6.31
C GLU A 174 -25.86 -5.83 -7.58
N VAL A 175 -25.09 -4.77 -7.79
CA VAL A 175 -24.20 -4.62 -8.95
C VAL A 175 -22.91 -5.38 -8.68
N ALA A 176 -22.61 -6.35 -9.54
CA ALA A 176 -21.36 -7.11 -9.53
C ALA A 176 -20.44 -6.69 -10.69
N PHE A 177 -20.99 -6.18 -11.78
CA PHE A 177 -20.22 -5.73 -12.94
C PHE A 177 -20.80 -4.43 -13.49
N VAL A 178 -19.92 -3.58 -14.02
CA VAL A 178 -20.29 -2.46 -14.87
C VAL A 178 -19.69 -2.70 -16.24
N GLU A 179 -20.55 -2.87 -17.24
CA GLU A 179 -20.15 -2.97 -18.63
C GLU A 179 -20.16 -1.56 -19.21
N VAL A 180 -19.07 -1.14 -19.83
CA VAL A 180 -18.98 0.10 -20.58
C VAL A 180 -18.76 -0.26 -22.03
N LYS A 181 -19.64 0.18 -22.92
CA LYS A 181 -19.52 -0.03 -24.36
C LYS A 181 -19.26 1.32 -25.02
N MET A 182 -18.13 1.42 -25.71
CA MET A 182 -17.65 2.63 -26.36
C MET A 182 -17.47 2.38 -27.85
N GLU A 183 -18.15 3.18 -28.65
CA GLU A 183 -18.04 3.15 -30.11
C GLU A 183 -17.09 4.26 -30.56
N VAL A 184 -16.02 3.91 -31.25
CA VAL A 184 -15.02 4.84 -31.77
C VAL A 184 -15.03 4.81 -33.28
N GLN A 185 -15.05 5.98 -33.91
CA GLN A 185 -14.89 6.12 -35.35
C GLN A 185 -13.50 6.65 -35.65
N GLY A 186 -12.80 5.98 -36.57
CA GLY A 186 -11.65 6.50 -37.28
C GLY A 186 -12.06 6.99 -38.67
N ALA A 187 -11.48 8.11 -39.11
CA ALA A 187 -11.75 8.70 -40.40
C ALA A 187 -10.44 9.09 -41.11
N SER A 188 -10.38 8.80 -42.41
CA SER A 188 -9.29 9.20 -43.31
C SER A 188 -9.87 9.50 -44.69
N GLU A 189 -9.59 10.68 -45.25
CA GLU A 189 -9.96 11.11 -46.62
C GLU A 189 -11.38 10.70 -47.10
N GLY A 190 -12.37 10.78 -46.21
CA GLY A 190 -13.78 10.44 -46.50
C GLY A 190 -14.18 8.97 -46.24
N SER A 191 -13.23 8.07 -46.00
CA SER A 191 -13.52 6.75 -45.43
C SER A 191 -13.69 6.85 -43.90
N MET A 192 -14.66 6.10 -43.38
CA MET A 192 -14.97 6.02 -41.96
C MET A 192 -15.06 4.55 -41.55
N LYS A 193 -14.38 4.20 -40.45
CA LYS A 193 -14.40 2.87 -39.85
C LYS A 193 -14.77 2.98 -38.38
N LYS A 194 -15.52 2.01 -37.88
CA LYS A 194 -16.03 1.98 -36.52
C LYS A 194 -15.43 0.77 -35.82
N LEU A 195 -14.95 0.97 -34.60
CA LEU A 195 -14.62 -0.09 -33.66
C LEU A 195 -15.49 0.06 -32.43
N VAL A 196 -15.73 -1.07 -31.77
CA VAL A 196 -16.50 -1.11 -30.53
C VAL A 196 -15.63 -1.73 -29.46
N ALA A 197 -15.30 -0.93 -28.43
CA ALA A 197 -14.63 -1.42 -27.24
C ALA A 197 -15.65 -1.67 -26.13
N THR A 198 -15.59 -2.85 -25.55
CA THR A 198 -16.39 -3.24 -24.39
C THR A 198 -15.47 -3.47 -23.21
N PHE A 199 -15.72 -2.76 -22.11
CA PHE A 199 -15.03 -2.92 -20.84
C PHE A 199 -15.96 -3.62 -19.87
N LEU A 200 -15.51 -4.72 -19.27
CA LEU A 200 -16.21 -5.33 -18.14
C LEU A 200 -15.45 -5.04 -16.86
N ILE A 201 -16.00 -4.18 -16.02
CA ILE A 201 -15.39 -3.78 -14.75
C ILE A 201 -16.05 -4.56 -13.62
N LYS A 202 -15.27 -5.43 -12.97
CA LYS A 202 -15.73 -6.21 -11.83
C LYS A 202 -15.78 -5.36 -10.57
N ILE A 203 -16.92 -5.32 -9.89
CA ILE A 203 -17.08 -4.66 -8.59
C ILE A 203 -16.66 -5.65 -7.49
N PRO A 204 -15.78 -5.26 -6.56
CA PRO A 204 -15.32 -6.16 -5.52
C PRO A 204 -16.49 -6.56 -4.62
N LYS A 205 -16.48 -7.81 -4.16
CA LYS A 205 -17.52 -8.32 -3.25
C LYS A 205 -17.51 -7.57 -1.92
N THR A 206 -16.32 -7.20 -1.45
CA THR A 206 -16.09 -6.42 -0.23
C THR A 206 -14.85 -5.53 -0.41
N PHE A 207 -14.86 -4.37 0.24
CA PHE A 207 -13.73 -3.46 0.38
C PHE A 207 -12.97 -3.70 1.69
N LEU A 208 -13.45 -4.64 2.51
CA LEU A 208 -12.90 -5.02 3.79
C LEU A 208 -12.39 -6.47 3.71
N ASN A 209 -11.28 -6.76 4.38
CA ASN A 209 -10.76 -8.11 4.50
C ASN A 209 -11.07 -8.64 5.90
N PRO A 210 -12.14 -9.45 6.05
CA PRO A 210 -12.50 -10.04 7.35
C PRO A 210 -11.53 -11.13 7.79
N ASP A 211 -10.70 -11.66 6.88
CA ASP A 211 -9.70 -12.70 7.17
C ASP A 211 -8.40 -12.11 7.75
N GLU A 212 -8.21 -10.79 7.69
CA GLU A 212 -7.08 -10.05 8.27
C GLU A 212 -7.53 -8.94 9.25
N PRO A 213 -8.32 -9.24 10.29
CA PRO A 213 -8.84 -8.20 11.16
C PRO A 213 -7.73 -7.51 11.95
N ILE A 214 -7.80 -6.17 12.02
CA ILE A 214 -7.16 -5.41 13.08
C ILE A 214 -7.87 -5.76 14.38
N LYS A 215 -7.12 -6.37 15.29
CA LYS A 215 -7.53 -6.49 16.68
C LYS A 215 -7.56 -5.11 17.31
N VAL A 216 -8.76 -4.60 17.57
CA VAL A 216 -8.98 -3.39 18.35
C VAL A 216 -9.23 -3.83 19.77
N ASP A 217 -8.28 -3.53 20.66
CA ASP A 217 -8.39 -3.88 22.07
C ASP A 217 -9.61 -3.18 22.67
N THR A 218 -10.63 -3.96 23.03
CA THR A 218 -11.72 -3.46 23.88
C THR A 218 -11.50 -3.92 25.30
N ILE A 219 -11.46 -2.94 26.19
CA ILE A 219 -11.25 -3.19 27.60
C ILE A 219 -12.61 -3.52 28.22
N VAL A 220 -12.89 -4.81 28.45
CA VAL A 220 -13.78 -5.20 29.55
C VAL A 220 -12.89 -5.40 30.76
N VAL A 221 -12.87 -4.40 31.65
CA VAL A 221 -12.09 -4.42 32.89
C VAL A 221 -12.71 -5.44 33.85
N THR A 222 -12.27 -6.69 33.80
CA THR A 222 -12.31 -7.54 35.00
C THR A 222 -10.95 -7.41 35.69
N LYS A 223 -10.80 -6.28 36.41
CA LYS A 223 -9.65 -5.86 37.27
C LYS A 223 -8.24 -6.13 36.73
N ASP A 224 -7.43 -5.07 36.57
CA ASP A 224 -6.11 -4.93 37.22
C ASP A 224 -5.33 -3.69 36.71
N GLN A 225 -4.35 -3.26 37.51
CA GLN A 225 -3.63 -1.98 37.55
C GLN A 225 -3.23 -1.35 36.20
N ASP A 226 -3.30 -0.01 36.13
CA ASP A 226 -2.77 0.79 35.01
C ASP A 226 -1.30 0.46 34.71
N LEU A 227 -0.96 0.19 33.44
CA LEU A 227 0.42 0.02 32.99
C LEU A 227 1.23 1.30 33.24
N THR A 228 2.33 1.17 33.99
CA THR A 228 3.25 2.28 34.33
C THR A 228 4.63 2.11 33.70
N TYR A 229 5.45 3.16 33.76
CA TYR A 229 6.84 3.13 33.29
C TYR A 229 7.67 2.04 33.99
N GLU A 230 7.46 1.89 35.31
CA GLU A 230 8.19 0.92 36.14
C GLU A 230 7.83 -0.53 35.81
N ASN A 231 6.67 -0.75 35.20
CA ASN A 231 6.30 -2.08 34.74
C ASN A 231 7.10 -2.55 33.51
N ILE A 232 7.66 -1.62 32.72
CA ILE A 232 8.44 -1.94 31.52
C ILE A 232 9.89 -2.25 31.90
N TYR A 233 10.47 -1.44 32.77
CA TYR A 233 11.89 -1.48 33.12
C TYR A 233 12.17 -2.16 34.46
N THR A 234 11.36 -3.16 34.84
CA THR A 234 11.43 -3.86 36.14
C THR A 234 12.88 -4.10 36.58
N LEU A 235 13.25 -3.45 37.68
CA LEU A 235 14.65 -3.22 38.08
C LEU A 235 15.33 -4.43 38.75
N VAL A 236 14.60 -5.52 38.99
CA VAL A 236 15.12 -6.70 39.70
C VAL A 236 15.13 -7.91 38.76
N PRO A 237 16.27 -8.18 38.11
CA PRO A 237 16.46 -9.40 37.34
C PRO A 237 16.32 -10.63 38.24
N PRO A 238 15.77 -11.74 37.74
CA PRO A 238 15.75 -13.00 38.44
C PRO A 238 17.18 -13.47 38.73
N THR A 239 17.37 -14.10 39.89
CA THR A 239 18.67 -14.67 40.28
C THR A 239 18.95 -16.03 39.63
N GLN A 240 17.90 -16.68 39.09
CA GLN A 240 17.99 -18.00 38.48
C GLN A 240 18.56 -17.91 37.04
N SER A 241 19.51 -18.80 36.71
CA SER A 241 20.04 -18.90 35.33
C SER A 241 19.02 -19.49 34.36
N CYS A 242 19.16 -19.18 33.07
CA CYS A 242 18.26 -19.69 32.02
C CYS A 242 18.33 -21.22 31.88
N SER A 243 19.52 -21.80 31.97
CA SER A 243 19.72 -23.25 32.07
C SER A 243 18.97 -23.87 33.26
N ALA A 244 19.05 -23.30 34.45
CA ALA A 244 18.37 -23.82 35.64
C ALA A 244 16.84 -23.67 35.54
N LEU A 245 16.35 -22.56 34.97
CA LEU A 245 14.91 -22.35 34.78
C LEU A 245 14.33 -23.32 33.76
N LEU A 246 15.05 -23.59 32.67
CA LEU A 246 14.59 -24.51 31.65
C LEU A 246 14.38 -25.92 32.20
N VAL A 247 15.29 -26.42 33.06
CA VAL A 247 15.11 -27.70 33.76
C VAL A 247 13.81 -27.70 34.58
N LYS A 248 13.52 -26.61 35.31
CA LYS A 248 12.27 -26.50 36.07
C LYS A 248 11.04 -26.46 35.17
N ALA A 249 11.11 -25.77 34.04
CA ALA A 249 10.03 -25.68 33.06
C ALA A 249 9.74 -27.04 32.41
N ILE A 250 10.78 -27.78 31.99
CA ILE A 250 10.66 -29.15 31.46
C ILE A 250 10.01 -30.08 32.49
N ASN A 251 10.43 -29.99 33.75
CA ASN A 251 9.90 -30.80 34.85
C ASN A 251 8.54 -30.29 35.38
N LYS A 252 7.96 -29.25 34.78
CA LYS A 252 6.69 -28.62 35.20
C LYS A 252 6.67 -28.18 36.68
N THR A 253 7.83 -27.77 37.19
CA THR A 253 8.02 -27.27 38.57
C THR A 253 8.10 -25.74 38.64
N ALA A 254 7.96 -25.06 37.50
CA ALA A 254 7.82 -23.62 37.37
C ALA A 254 6.59 -23.28 36.53
N THR A 255 5.99 -22.13 36.80
CA THR A 255 4.83 -21.59 36.07
C THR A 255 5.25 -20.41 35.21
N ALA A 256 4.71 -20.30 33.99
CA ALA A 256 4.94 -19.16 33.11
C ALA A 256 4.34 -17.86 33.71
N PRO A 257 4.90 -16.66 33.38
CA PRO A 257 6.06 -16.45 32.51
C PRO A 257 7.38 -16.91 33.14
N TYR A 258 8.23 -17.53 32.31
CA TYR A 258 9.54 -18.05 32.69
C TYR A 258 10.58 -16.94 32.60
N GLU A 259 10.98 -16.39 33.75
CA GLU A 259 11.99 -15.33 33.81
C GLU A 259 13.34 -15.84 34.33
N CYS A 260 14.41 -15.64 33.55
CA CYS A 260 15.78 -16.04 33.92
C CYS A 260 16.82 -14.98 33.59
N ALA A 261 17.99 -15.08 34.22
CA ALA A 261 19.18 -14.31 33.85
C ALA A 261 20.10 -15.16 32.97
N ALA A 262 20.60 -14.56 31.88
CA ALA A 262 21.64 -15.14 31.05
C ALA A 262 22.93 -15.27 31.86
N ALA A 263 23.53 -16.46 31.86
CA ALA A 263 24.84 -16.67 32.46
C ALA A 263 25.97 -16.28 31.49
N THR A 264 27.15 -15.98 32.03
CA THR A 264 28.34 -15.67 31.22
C THR A 264 28.65 -16.82 30.26
N GLY A 265 28.79 -16.51 28.97
CA GLY A 265 29.08 -17.49 27.91
C GLY A 265 27.85 -18.19 27.31
N GLU A 266 26.65 -18.03 27.89
CA GLU A 266 25.42 -18.48 27.25
C GLU A 266 25.11 -17.63 25.99
N LYS A 267 24.38 -18.21 25.04
CA LYS A 267 23.94 -17.54 23.80
C LYS A 267 22.43 -17.72 23.63
N LEU A 268 21.74 -16.66 23.20
CA LEU A 268 20.29 -16.69 22.97
C LEU A 268 19.90 -17.79 21.97
N SER A 269 20.66 -17.96 20.89
CA SER A 269 20.42 -19.00 19.88
C SER A 269 20.42 -20.41 20.46
N ASN A 270 21.34 -20.69 21.39
CA ASN A 270 21.42 -21.99 22.05
C ASN A 270 20.24 -22.20 22.99
N PHE A 271 19.85 -21.16 23.73
CA PHE A 271 18.68 -21.22 24.62
C PHE A 271 17.37 -21.45 23.85
N ILE A 272 17.17 -20.75 22.72
CA ILE A 272 16.02 -20.97 21.81
C ILE A 272 15.98 -22.41 21.31
N ALA A 273 17.12 -22.96 20.86
CA ALA A 273 17.20 -24.34 20.42
C ALA A 273 16.82 -25.33 21.54
N GLN A 274 17.25 -25.07 22.78
CA GLN A 274 16.89 -25.90 23.93
C GLN A 274 15.39 -25.84 24.26
N ILE A 275 14.76 -24.65 24.21
CA ILE A 275 13.30 -24.49 24.42
C ILE A 275 12.51 -25.26 23.35
N LYS A 276 12.93 -25.14 22.08
CA LYS A 276 12.30 -25.86 20.96
C LYS A 276 12.41 -27.38 21.10
N ASN A 277 13.59 -27.88 21.46
CA ASN A 277 13.81 -29.31 21.69
C ASN A 277 12.95 -29.83 22.84
N ALA A 278 12.71 -29.00 23.86
CA ALA A 278 11.80 -29.27 24.96
C ALA A 278 10.31 -29.13 24.59
N LYS A 279 9.97 -28.70 23.37
CA LYS A 279 8.60 -28.42 22.90
C LYS A 279 7.83 -27.42 23.78
N LEU A 280 8.55 -26.47 24.37
CA LEU A 280 7.97 -25.39 25.17
C LEU A 280 7.69 -24.16 24.28
N ASN A 281 6.76 -23.31 24.70
CA ASN A 281 6.40 -22.10 23.97
C ASN A 281 7.44 -20.99 24.22
N LEU A 282 8.13 -20.54 23.16
CA LEU A 282 9.17 -19.50 23.22
C LEU A 282 8.65 -18.17 23.76
N THR A 283 7.38 -17.83 23.53
CA THR A 283 6.76 -16.57 23.98
C THR A 283 6.49 -16.53 25.50
N ASP A 284 6.71 -17.63 26.21
CA ASP A 284 6.61 -17.69 27.66
C ASP A 284 7.93 -17.36 28.37
N PHE A 285 9.04 -17.21 27.62
CA PHE A 285 10.35 -16.95 28.18
C PHE A 285 10.74 -15.46 28.10
N ARG A 286 11.26 -14.95 29.21
CA ARG A 286 11.90 -13.64 29.33
C ARG A 286 13.30 -13.80 29.90
N VAL A 287 14.29 -13.33 29.16
CA VAL A 287 15.71 -13.44 29.52
C VAL A 287 16.27 -12.07 29.84
N TYR A 288 16.90 -11.94 31.01
CA TYR A 288 17.63 -10.75 31.42
C TYR A 288 19.11 -10.92 31.11
N THR A 289 19.70 -9.98 30.39
CA THR A 289 21.13 -9.97 30.07
C THR A 289 21.78 -8.64 30.46
N SER A 290 23.04 -8.73 30.86
CA SER A 290 23.94 -7.58 31.03
C SER A 290 25.09 -7.63 30.02
N ASN A 291 24.98 -8.46 28.98
CA ASN A 291 25.82 -8.40 27.79
C ASN A 291 25.01 -8.66 26.50
N PHE A 292 24.37 -7.64 25.93
CA PHE A 292 23.51 -7.76 24.76
C PHE A 292 24.31 -8.23 23.54
N LYS A 293 25.48 -7.63 23.33
CA LYS A 293 26.35 -7.98 22.21
C LYS A 293 26.76 -9.44 22.26
N ASP A 294 27.27 -9.91 23.40
CA ASP A 294 27.73 -11.29 23.51
C ASP A 294 26.58 -12.28 23.57
N TYR A 295 25.47 -11.96 24.25
CA TYR A 295 24.35 -12.90 24.41
C TYR A 295 23.47 -13.00 23.15
N VAL A 296 23.19 -11.86 22.48
CA VAL A 296 22.21 -11.76 21.39
C VAL A 296 22.88 -11.67 20.02
N CYS A 297 23.92 -10.84 19.86
CA CYS A 297 24.48 -10.53 18.55
C CYS A 297 25.52 -11.54 18.04
N GLY A 298 26.23 -12.25 18.92
CA GLY A 298 27.39 -13.03 18.48
C GLY A 298 28.49 -12.12 17.92
N THR A 299 28.89 -12.31 16.65
CA THR A 299 30.01 -11.56 16.03
C THR A 299 29.58 -10.20 15.45
N ASN A 300 28.36 -10.09 14.94
CA ASN A 300 27.78 -8.85 14.44
C ASN A 300 26.27 -8.81 14.76
N CYS A 301 25.71 -7.64 15.08
CA CYS A 301 24.29 -7.54 15.45
C CYS A 301 23.33 -7.60 14.23
N ASN A 302 23.69 -8.31 13.15
CA ASN A 302 22.86 -8.46 11.96
C ASN A 302 22.14 -9.82 11.96
N ASN A 303 20.94 -9.86 11.36
CA ASN A 303 20.13 -11.07 11.22
C ASN A 303 19.77 -11.72 12.56
N ILE A 304 19.49 -10.89 13.57
CA ILE A 304 19.08 -11.34 14.89
C ILE A 304 17.61 -11.78 14.84
N THR A 305 17.31 -12.90 15.50
CA THR A 305 15.95 -13.35 15.80
C THR A 305 15.91 -13.91 17.21
N SER A 306 14.92 -13.51 18.01
CA SER A 306 14.63 -14.21 19.28
C SER A 306 13.49 -15.22 19.18
N GLU A 307 12.88 -15.36 17.99
CA GLU A 307 11.77 -16.28 17.74
C GLU A 307 10.64 -16.19 18.78
N GLY A 308 10.39 -14.98 19.29
CA GLY A 308 9.37 -14.70 20.30
C GLY A 308 9.86 -14.64 21.76
N VAL A 309 11.07 -15.09 22.08
CA VAL A 309 11.66 -14.92 23.43
C VAL A 309 11.84 -13.43 23.72
N SER A 310 11.41 -12.98 24.90
CA SER A 310 11.62 -11.59 25.32
C SER A 310 13.02 -11.40 25.91
N VAL A 311 13.75 -10.38 25.49
CA VAL A 311 15.10 -10.08 26.00
C VAL A 311 15.10 -8.73 26.70
N VAL A 312 15.55 -8.69 27.95
CA VAL A 312 15.68 -7.48 28.77
C VAL A 312 17.17 -7.18 28.98
N VAL A 313 17.63 -6.04 28.49
CA VAL A 313 19.01 -5.58 28.58
C VAL A 313 19.14 -4.51 29.66
N ARG A 314 20.14 -4.64 30.53
CA ARG A 314 20.42 -3.65 31.59
C ARG A 314 21.00 -2.34 31.02
N GLU A 315 20.88 -1.25 31.79
CA GLU A 315 21.24 0.11 31.36
C GLU A 315 22.70 0.26 30.87
N ASN A 316 23.63 -0.45 31.51
CA ASN A 316 25.08 -0.22 31.33
C ASN A 316 25.71 -0.96 30.14
N ASP A 317 24.89 -1.60 29.29
CA ASP A 317 25.38 -2.66 28.39
C ASP A 317 24.91 -2.52 26.92
N ALA A 318 24.27 -1.42 26.58
CA ALA A 318 23.58 -1.31 25.31
C ALA A 318 24.43 -0.67 24.19
N ASP A 319 25.63 -1.22 23.96
CA ASP A 319 26.49 -0.86 22.84
C ASP A 319 26.31 -1.84 21.66
N ALA A 320 25.47 -1.49 20.68
CA ALA A 320 25.42 -2.20 19.39
C ALA A 320 26.44 -1.59 18.43
N SER A 321 27.71 -1.92 18.63
CA SER A 321 28.87 -1.21 18.07
C SER A 321 29.04 -1.26 16.54
N ASN A 322 28.04 -1.64 15.73
CA ASN A 322 28.13 -1.52 14.27
C ASN A 322 26.77 -1.40 13.54
N ASN A 323 25.95 -2.46 13.47
CA ASN A 323 24.71 -2.49 12.68
C ASN A 323 23.64 -3.37 13.34
N ILE A 324 22.37 -2.97 13.28
CA ILE A 324 21.21 -3.81 13.65
C ILE A 324 20.32 -3.99 12.41
N ASN A 325 20.82 -4.71 11.41
CA ASN A 325 20.05 -4.97 10.20
C ASN A 325 19.32 -6.32 10.27
N ASN A 326 18.15 -6.39 9.63
CA ASN A 326 17.35 -7.61 9.49
C ASN A 326 16.95 -8.26 10.84
N LEU A 327 16.66 -7.45 11.86
CA LEU A 327 16.08 -7.93 13.10
C LEU A 327 14.62 -8.36 12.85
N VAL A 328 14.28 -9.61 13.19
CA VAL A 328 12.93 -10.18 12.98
C VAL A 328 12.43 -10.94 14.22
N SER A 329 11.10 -11.01 14.41
CA SER A 329 10.45 -11.80 15.47
C SER A 329 10.99 -11.59 16.89
N THR A 330 11.38 -10.35 17.23
CA THR A 330 12.09 -10.07 18.48
C THR A 330 11.33 -9.15 19.43
N ASN A 331 11.29 -9.47 20.73
CA ASN A 331 10.81 -8.57 21.77
C ASN A 331 11.99 -8.14 22.64
N ILE A 332 12.51 -6.92 22.44
CA ILE A 332 13.66 -6.39 23.17
C ILE A 332 13.22 -5.22 24.05
N ILE A 333 13.64 -5.25 25.31
CA ILE A 333 13.53 -4.13 26.25
C ILE A 333 14.95 -3.75 26.67
N ILE A 334 15.39 -2.55 26.30
CA ILE A 334 16.69 -2.00 26.63
C ILE A 334 16.49 -0.91 27.68
N ASN A 335 16.90 -1.20 28.91
CA ASN A 335 16.78 -0.29 30.07
C ASN A 335 17.79 0.88 30.00
N GLY A 336 18.04 1.42 28.81
CA GLY A 336 19.09 2.39 28.53
C GLY A 336 18.98 2.93 27.11
N LYS A 337 20.12 3.36 26.56
CA LYS A 337 20.19 3.83 25.15
C LYS A 337 20.40 2.64 24.21
N ILE A 338 19.87 2.70 23.00
CA ILE A 338 20.31 1.85 21.89
C ILE A 338 21.29 2.68 21.06
N GLU A 339 22.54 2.24 20.97
CA GLU A 339 23.53 2.89 20.11
C GLU A 339 23.81 2.03 18.87
N VAL A 340 23.46 2.52 17.67
CA VAL A 340 23.69 1.87 16.38
C VAL A 340 24.77 2.63 15.62
N GLY A 341 25.95 2.03 15.52
CA GLY A 341 27.12 2.66 14.91
C GLY A 341 26.98 3.03 13.42
N ASN A 342 26.10 2.36 12.68
CA ASN A 342 25.87 2.57 11.25
C ASN A 342 24.36 2.42 10.93
N ASN A 343 23.86 1.30 10.43
CA ASN A 343 22.45 1.19 10.01
C ASN A 343 21.58 0.28 10.89
N MET A 344 20.28 0.59 10.91
CA MET A 344 19.19 -0.22 11.44
C MET A 344 18.12 -0.41 10.35
N ASN A 345 18.41 -1.30 9.41
CA ASN A 345 17.58 -1.52 8.21
C ASN A 345 16.78 -2.82 8.25
N ASN A 346 15.65 -2.85 7.54
CA ASN A 346 14.82 -4.04 7.28
C ASN A 346 14.32 -4.71 8.57
N LEU A 347 13.94 -3.91 9.56
CA LEU A 347 13.31 -4.41 10.77
C LEU A 347 11.96 -5.06 10.42
N GLY A 348 11.71 -6.28 10.93
CA GLY A 348 10.44 -7.00 10.77
C GLY A 348 10.10 -7.39 9.33
N LYS A 349 11.13 -7.60 8.48
CA LYS A 349 10.98 -7.92 7.06
C LYS A 349 10.22 -9.21 6.75
N ASP A 350 10.16 -10.17 7.67
CA ASP A 350 9.55 -11.49 7.45
C ASP A 350 8.09 -11.57 7.94
N GLY A 351 7.38 -10.44 8.03
CA GLY A 351 5.96 -10.38 8.40
C GLY A 351 5.66 -10.52 9.90
N ASN A 352 6.56 -11.10 10.68
CA ASN A 352 6.38 -11.30 12.11
C ASN A 352 6.47 -9.98 12.89
N LYS A 353 5.48 -9.74 13.75
CA LYS A 353 5.47 -8.57 14.64
C LYS A 353 6.60 -8.64 15.66
N GLN A 354 7.24 -7.50 15.88
CA GLN A 354 8.33 -7.36 16.85
C GLN A 354 8.23 -6.04 17.62
N THR A 355 8.75 -6.01 18.84
CA THR A 355 8.71 -4.84 19.71
C THR A 355 10.10 -4.54 20.25
N ILE A 356 10.54 -3.30 20.10
CA ILE A 356 11.83 -2.80 20.58
C ILE A 356 11.54 -1.61 21.48
N ILE A 357 11.93 -1.69 22.75
CA ILE A 357 11.70 -0.64 23.74
C ILE A 357 13.04 -0.14 24.26
N ALA A 358 13.26 1.17 24.24
CA ALA A 358 14.47 1.80 24.75
C ALA A 358 14.17 3.13 25.44
N LYS A 359 15.07 3.57 26.31
CA LYS A 359 14.98 4.92 26.88
C LYS A 359 15.46 5.97 25.89
N GLU A 360 16.46 5.64 25.09
CA GLU A 360 17.16 6.56 24.17
C GLU A 360 17.58 5.81 22.89
N LEU A 361 17.62 6.51 21.75
CA LEU A 361 18.02 5.95 20.45
C LEU A 361 19.09 6.83 19.80
N ILE A 362 20.27 6.27 19.62
CA ILE A 362 21.41 6.96 19.01
C ILE A 362 21.84 6.17 17.77
N GLY A 363 21.52 6.68 16.59
CA GLY A 363 21.95 6.11 15.30
C GLY A 363 22.81 7.09 14.52
N ASN A 364 23.85 6.57 13.85
CA ASN A 364 24.72 7.36 12.96
C ASN A 364 24.43 7.15 11.46
N GLY A 365 23.61 6.18 11.09
CA GLY A 365 23.24 5.87 9.70
C GLY A 365 21.73 5.76 9.51
N ASN A 366 21.28 4.88 8.61
CA ASN A 366 19.87 4.82 8.22
C ASN A 366 19.03 3.99 9.20
N ILE A 367 17.79 4.42 9.40
CA ILE A 367 16.69 3.62 9.95
C ILE A 367 15.70 3.44 8.80
N LYS A 368 15.93 2.41 7.97
CA LYS A 368 15.21 2.21 6.70
C LYS A 368 14.38 0.93 6.70
N ASN A 369 13.28 0.91 5.94
CA ASN A 369 12.47 -0.29 5.72
C ASN A 369 11.96 -0.93 7.03
N MET A 370 11.54 -0.12 8.00
CA MET A 370 10.93 -0.64 9.22
C MET A 370 9.49 -1.09 8.92
N LYS A 371 9.25 -2.41 8.95
CA LYS A 371 7.94 -3.04 8.78
C LYS A 371 7.61 -3.90 10.01
N ASN A 372 6.33 -4.12 10.31
CA ASN A 372 5.88 -5.01 11.41
C ASN A 372 6.59 -4.80 12.76
N THR A 373 7.06 -3.58 13.04
CA THR A 373 7.95 -3.28 14.18
C THR A 373 7.35 -2.15 15.00
N ASN A 374 7.17 -2.38 16.30
CA ASN A 374 6.89 -1.32 17.26
C ASN A 374 8.22 -0.87 17.89
N LEU A 375 8.70 0.31 17.53
CA LEU A 375 9.89 0.93 18.12
C LEU A 375 9.46 1.99 19.13
N LEU A 376 9.72 1.76 20.41
CA LEU A 376 9.37 2.65 21.51
C LEU A 376 10.63 3.34 22.05
N VAL A 377 10.60 4.67 22.11
CA VAL A 377 11.59 5.50 22.81
C VAL A 377 10.88 6.25 23.95
N LEU A 378 11.07 5.76 25.18
CA LEU A 378 10.28 6.17 26.35
C LEU A 378 10.91 7.30 27.16
N GLY A 379 12.19 7.60 26.93
CA GLY A 379 12.95 8.55 27.73
C GLY A 379 13.30 8.04 29.14
N TYR A 380 14.06 8.84 29.89
CA TYR A 380 14.44 8.52 31.27
C TYR A 380 13.39 9.01 32.28
N ASN A 381 13.03 8.17 33.25
CA ASN A 381 12.18 8.57 34.37
C ASN A 381 13.04 9.20 35.49
N THR A 382 13.49 10.44 35.28
CA THR A 382 14.32 11.17 36.26
C THR A 382 13.54 12.27 36.97
N PRO A 383 13.94 12.64 38.20
CA PRO A 383 13.31 13.73 38.95
C PRO A 383 13.28 15.05 38.17
N VAL A 384 12.20 15.82 38.34
CA VAL A 384 11.95 17.09 37.63
C VAL A 384 13.07 18.13 37.81
N GLY A 385 13.81 18.09 38.93
CA GLY A 385 14.91 19.02 39.21
C GLY A 385 16.23 18.71 38.47
N ASN A 386 16.37 17.52 37.88
CA ASN A 386 17.54 17.16 37.08
C ASN A 386 17.14 16.14 35.98
N PRO A 387 16.36 16.57 34.97
CA PRO A 387 15.83 15.65 33.99
C PRO A 387 16.94 15.19 33.04
N LYS A 388 17.20 13.88 33.00
CA LYS A 388 18.00 13.27 31.94
C LYS A 388 17.14 13.21 30.68
N ILE A 389 17.46 14.07 29.71
CA ILE A 389 16.73 14.14 28.45
C ILE A 389 17.29 13.10 27.48
N ALA A 390 16.44 12.22 26.98
CA ALA A 390 16.84 11.23 25.97
C ALA A 390 16.98 11.85 24.59
N ARG A 391 17.88 11.28 23.79
CA ARG A 391 18.10 11.64 22.38
C ARG A 391 17.39 10.66 21.44
N ILE A 392 17.03 11.16 20.26
CA ILE A 392 16.67 10.34 19.10
C ILE A 392 17.48 10.86 17.92
N THR A 393 18.55 10.16 17.56
CA THR A 393 19.39 10.54 16.41
C THR A 393 19.44 9.45 15.37
N TRP A 394 19.55 9.86 14.11
CA TRP A 394 19.83 9.03 12.95
C TRP A 394 20.75 9.79 11.98
N GLY A 395 21.34 9.07 11.04
CA GLY A 395 22.13 9.62 9.95
C GLY A 395 21.23 10.24 8.89
N ASN A 396 20.89 9.47 7.85
CA ASN A 396 20.26 10.02 6.64
C ASN A 396 18.75 9.83 6.56
N HIS A 397 18.23 8.61 6.80
CA HIS A 397 16.81 8.30 6.63
C HIS A 397 16.21 7.73 7.92
N PHE A 398 14.95 8.10 8.20
CA PHE A 398 14.11 7.47 9.22
C PHE A 398 12.75 7.14 8.58
N GLU A 399 12.49 5.86 8.34
CA GLU A 399 11.30 5.37 7.63
C GLU A 399 10.46 4.43 8.51
N VAL A 400 9.16 4.68 8.56
CA VAL A 400 8.16 3.84 9.23
C VAL A 400 7.14 3.39 8.19
N LEU A 401 7.21 2.12 7.79
CA LEU A 401 6.40 1.56 6.70
C LEU A 401 5.24 0.71 7.24
N GLU A 402 4.72 -0.19 6.42
CA GLU A 402 3.60 -1.10 6.71
C GLU A 402 3.70 -1.80 8.08
N ASN A 403 2.61 -1.71 8.85
CA ASN A 403 2.39 -2.35 10.14
C ASN A 403 3.46 -2.02 11.20
N ALA A 404 4.23 -0.95 10.99
CA ALA A 404 5.21 -0.46 11.94
C ALA A 404 4.69 0.75 12.72
N LYS A 405 5.18 0.91 13.96
CA LYS A 405 4.86 2.04 14.83
C LYS A 405 6.13 2.62 15.41
N LEU A 406 6.31 3.93 15.31
CA LEU A 406 7.23 4.67 16.16
C LEU A 406 6.46 5.24 17.35
N CYS A 407 6.94 4.99 18.56
CA CYS A 407 6.24 5.32 19.78
C CYS A 407 7.11 6.14 20.70
N ILE A 408 6.73 7.39 20.97
CA ILE A 408 7.59 8.33 21.67
C ILE A 408 6.90 9.03 22.84
N ASN A 409 7.60 9.14 23.96
CA ASN A 409 7.20 10.01 25.06
C ASN A 409 7.87 11.38 24.89
N ILE A 410 7.14 12.34 24.31
CA ILE A 410 7.72 13.64 23.92
C ILE A 410 8.06 14.54 25.10
N ASP A 411 7.65 14.19 26.32
CA ASP A 411 8.04 14.91 27.54
C ASP A 411 9.49 14.67 27.94
N ARG A 412 10.07 13.57 27.46
CA ARG A 412 11.37 13.08 27.94
C ARG A 412 12.43 13.03 26.84
N ILE A 413 12.12 13.55 25.66
CA ILE A 413 12.99 13.55 24.49
C ILE A 413 13.44 14.97 24.17
N ASN A 414 14.67 15.11 23.70
CA ASN A 414 15.25 16.38 23.32
C ASN A 414 14.41 17.09 22.24
N THR A 415 14.10 18.37 22.46
CA THR A 415 13.24 19.16 21.58
C THR A 415 13.84 19.38 20.18
N THR A 416 15.18 19.45 20.08
CA THR A 416 15.86 19.56 18.78
C THR A 416 15.69 18.28 17.97
N ASP A 417 15.76 17.12 18.63
CA ASP A 417 15.58 15.82 17.99
C ASP A 417 14.12 15.62 17.57
N LEU A 418 13.16 16.04 18.41
CA LEU A 418 11.73 16.03 18.05
C LEU A 418 11.44 16.93 16.83
N ARG A 419 12.05 18.12 16.77
CA ARG A 419 11.91 19.03 15.64
C ARG A 419 12.49 18.41 14.36
N ARG A 420 13.68 17.82 14.45
CA ARG A 420 14.29 17.12 13.31
C ARG A 420 13.42 15.94 12.86
N LEU A 421 12.86 15.19 13.82
CA LEU A 421 12.02 14.03 13.55
C LEU A 421 10.75 14.45 12.82
N SER A 422 10.11 15.53 13.26
CA SER A 422 8.94 16.14 12.61
C SER A 422 9.21 16.45 11.12
N GLN A 423 10.42 16.91 10.81
CA GLN A 423 10.84 17.35 9.48
C GLN A 423 11.24 16.20 8.55
N GLU A 424 11.97 15.21 9.06
CA GLU A 424 12.67 14.24 8.22
C GLU A 424 12.05 12.84 8.23
N ILE A 425 11.21 12.49 9.21
CA ILE A 425 10.63 11.14 9.27
C ILE A 425 9.70 10.88 8.07
N ASN A 426 9.79 9.69 7.48
CA ASN A 426 8.95 9.29 6.35
C ASN A 426 8.02 8.14 6.74
N PHE A 427 6.77 8.22 6.29
CA PHE A 427 5.76 7.18 6.49
C PHE A 427 5.28 6.63 5.15
N SER A 428 4.92 5.35 5.13
CA SER A 428 4.18 4.76 4.01
C SER A 428 3.23 3.65 4.49
N GLY A 429 2.25 3.30 3.65
CA GLY A 429 1.26 2.28 3.97
C GLY A 429 0.53 2.57 5.28
N THR A 430 0.53 1.58 6.18
CA THR A 430 -0.12 1.65 7.51
C THR A 430 0.82 2.08 8.64
N GLY A 431 2.04 2.55 8.33
CA GLY A 431 3.01 3.02 9.31
C GLY A 431 2.53 4.24 10.09
N LYS A 432 2.76 4.29 11.41
CA LYS A 432 2.26 5.38 12.27
C LYS A 432 3.25 5.81 13.34
N LEU A 433 3.09 7.03 13.84
CA LEU A 433 3.72 7.53 15.05
C LEU A 433 2.67 7.70 16.14
N VAL A 434 2.87 7.06 17.29
CA VAL A 434 2.05 7.27 18.48
C VAL A 434 2.87 8.04 19.49
N TYR A 435 2.32 9.11 20.07
CA TYR A 435 3.02 9.87 21.09
C TYR A 435 2.22 10.04 22.36
N TYR A 436 2.95 10.23 23.46
CA TYR A 436 2.40 10.59 24.75
C TYR A 436 3.03 11.87 25.29
N SER A 437 2.20 12.71 25.88
CA SER A 437 2.58 13.83 26.73
C SER A 437 1.57 14.00 27.85
N THR A 438 2.10 14.24 29.05
CA THR A 438 1.36 14.67 30.24
C THR A 438 0.72 16.04 30.04
N ASP A 439 1.34 16.92 29.23
CA ASP A 439 0.78 18.20 28.84
C ASP A 439 -0.17 18.02 27.64
N ARG A 440 -1.42 18.46 27.80
CA ARG A 440 -2.42 18.41 26.72
C ARG A 440 -2.17 19.40 25.60
N ASN A 441 -1.43 20.47 25.89
CA ASN A 441 -1.11 21.51 24.91
C ASN A 441 0.16 21.19 24.12
N LYS A 442 0.96 20.22 24.58
CA LYS A 442 2.17 19.79 23.91
C LYS A 442 1.81 18.74 22.85
N VAL A 443 1.80 19.17 21.60
CA VAL A 443 1.46 18.36 20.44
C VAL A 443 2.71 18.04 19.62
N PHE A 444 2.71 16.85 19.00
CA PHE A 444 3.67 16.49 17.98
C PHE A 444 3.00 16.58 16.62
N GLU A 445 3.54 17.40 15.73
CA GLU A 445 3.03 17.62 14.37
C GLU A 445 4.15 17.40 13.38
N LEU A 446 3.84 16.94 12.17
CA LEU A 446 4.78 16.81 11.06
C LEU A 446 4.84 18.13 10.29
N LYS A 447 5.95 18.85 10.45
CA LYS A 447 6.21 20.16 9.84
C LYS A 447 7.46 20.10 8.99
N ASP A 448 7.53 20.88 7.92
CA ASP A 448 8.75 20.99 7.13
C ASP A 448 9.78 21.94 7.76
N SER A 449 10.91 22.16 7.09
CA SER A 449 11.96 23.05 7.55
C SER A 449 11.52 24.52 7.68
N SER A 450 10.45 24.92 6.98
CA SER A 450 9.83 26.24 7.07
C SER A 450 8.72 26.35 8.11
N ASN A 451 8.49 25.27 8.89
CA ASN A 451 7.41 25.13 9.87
C ASN A 451 5.99 25.08 9.26
N ALA A 452 5.87 24.77 7.96
CA ALA A 452 4.58 24.52 7.32
C ALA A 452 4.15 23.06 7.50
N ASP A 453 2.85 22.77 7.41
CA ASP A 453 2.34 21.39 7.47
C ASP A 453 2.92 20.54 6.34
N ARG A 454 3.50 19.39 6.69
CA ARG A 454 3.90 18.42 5.67
C ARG A 454 2.65 17.80 5.06
N THR A 455 2.61 17.75 3.74
CA THR A 455 1.46 17.20 3.01
C THR A 455 1.85 16.06 2.07
N VAL A 456 0.95 15.09 1.91
CA VAL A 456 1.03 14.09 0.86
C VAL A 456 -0.07 14.34 -0.17
N LYS A 457 0.29 14.29 -1.45
CA LYS A 457 -0.67 14.39 -2.55
C LYS A 457 -1.12 12.99 -2.95
N ASN A 458 -2.43 12.80 -3.03
CA ASN A 458 -3.01 11.64 -3.70
C ASN A 458 -4.04 12.12 -4.73
N GLY A 459 -3.71 12.02 -6.01
CA GLY A 459 -4.48 12.63 -7.08
C GLY A 459 -4.62 14.14 -6.90
N LYS A 460 -5.87 14.64 -6.85
CA LYS A 460 -6.20 16.06 -6.65
C LYS A 460 -6.26 16.47 -5.16
N ASN A 461 -6.26 15.52 -4.23
CA ASN A 461 -6.41 15.79 -2.81
C ASN A 461 -5.04 15.97 -2.14
N VAL A 462 -4.97 16.92 -1.22
CA VAL A 462 -3.79 17.21 -0.40
C VAL A 462 -4.16 16.93 1.05
N PHE A 463 -3.46 15.98 1.67
CA PHE A 463 -3.70 15.60 3.06
C PHE A 463 -2.53 16.04 3.93
N LYS A 464 -2.82 16.52 5.15
CA LYS A 464 -1.79 16.77 6.15
C LYS A 464 -1.25 15.44 6.66
N MET A 465 0.06 15.26 6.63
CA MET A 465 0.70 14.03 7.09
C MET A 465 0.44 13.77 8.59
N THR A 466 0.36 14.83 9.41
CA THR A 466 0.02 14.71 10.83
C THR A 466 -1.29 13.96 11.03
N ASP A 467 -2.34 14.32 10.29
CA ASP A 467 -3.68 13.74 10.43
C ASP A 467 -3.73 12.26 10.00
N LEU A 468 -2.84 11.87 9.08
CA LEU A 468 -2.76 10.50 8.56
C LEU A 468 -1.93 9.57 9.45
N TYR A 469 -0.79 10.07 9.93
CA TYR A 469 0.26 9.21 10.49
C TYR A 469 0.51 9.41 11.98
N VAL A 470 0.07 10.52 12.58
CA VAL A 470 0.36 10.83 13.98
C VAL A 470 -0.88 10.63 14.86
N GLN A 471 -0.73 9.87 15.95
CA GLN A 471 -1.78 9.65 16.93
C GLN A 471 -1.30 10.03 18.33
N ARG A 472 -2.05 10.90 19.02
CA ARG A 472 -1.86 11.16 20.45
C ARG A 472 -2.55 10.09 21.29
N ALA A 473 -1.86 9.56 22.29
CA ALA A 473 -2.44 8.73 23.32
C ALA A 473 -3.06 9.57 24.45
N SER A 474 -4.22 9.17 24.97
CA SER A 474 -4.95 9.91 26.00
C SER A 474 -4.41 9.68 27.42
N SER A 475 -3.78 8.52 27.66
CA SER A 475 -3.12 8.14 28.90
C SER A 475 -1.83 7.35 28.64
N TYR A 476 -0.96 7.25 29.64
CA TYR A 476 0.30 6.50 29.49
C TYR A 476 0.03 5.00 29.25
N SER A 477 -0.97 4.43 29.92
CA SER A 477 -1.41 3.05 29.68
C SER A 477 -1.90 2.86 28.23
N SER A 478 -2.74 3.77 27.73
CA SER A 478 -3.22 3.73 26.33
C SER A 478 -2.09 3.89 25.32
N PHE A 479 -1.05 4.67 25.66
CA PHE A 479 0.14 4.84 24.85
C PHE A 479 0.90 3.52 24.73
N LEU A 480 1.22 2.89 25.86
CA LEU A 480 1.94 1.61 25.89
C LEU A 480 1.18 0.51 25.16
N SER A 481 -0.13 0.37 25.42
CA SER A 481 -0.99 -0.59 24.73
C SER A 481 -1.08 -0.32 23.22
N SER A 482 -1.26 0.94 22.79
CA SER A 482 -1.26 1.31 21.36
C SER A 482 0.06 0.98 20.67
N CYS A 483 1.15 0.93 21.43
CA CYS A 483 2.49 0.58 20.99
C CYS A 483 2.82 -0.91 21.11
N GLY A 484 1.84 -1.76 21.42
CA GLY A 484 1.99 -3.21 21.47
C GLY A 484 2.62 -3.75 22.76
N VAL A 485 2.66 -2.94 23.83
CA VAL A 485 3.14 -3.38 25.15
C VAL A 485 1.94 -3.85 25.98
N SER A 486 1.93 -5.13 26.33
CA SER A 486 1.02 -5.70 27.33
C SER A 486 1.83 -6.42 28.41
N LEU A 487 1.51 -6.17 29.68
CA LEU A 487 1.91 -7.07 30.76
C LEU A 487 0.89 -8.21 30.76
N LYS A 488 1.35 -9.45 30.77
CA LYS A 488 0.48 -10.63 30.86
C LYS A 488 -0.31 -10.64 32.19
N SER A 489 -1.45 -9.96 32.21
CA SER A 489 -2.68 -10.29 32.97
C SER A 489 -3.81 -9.33 32.55
N THR A 490 -4.09 -9.25 31.26
CA THR A 490 -5.33 -8.64 30.76
C THR A 490 -5.97 -9.65 29.84
N ASN A 491 -7.14 -10.16 30.22
CA ASN A 491 -8.06 -10.73 29.24
C ASN A 491 -8.62 -9.57 28.42
N THR A 492 -7.82 -9.09 27.48
CA THR A 492 -8.31 -8.34 26.33
C THR A 492 -9.17 -9.30 25.53
N PHE A 493 -10.45 -8.97 25.35
CA PHE A 493 -11.20 -9.52 24.23
C PHE A 493 -10.89 -8.61 23.04
N PRO A 494 -9.91 -8.97 22.19
CA PRO A 494 -9.72 -8.23 20.94
C PRO A 494 -11.04 -8.30 20.19
N LEU A 495 -11.57 -7.14 19.81
CA LEU A 495 -12.63 -7.09 18.83
C LEU A 495 -11.98 -6.96 17.48
N ASP A 496 -12.24 -7.96 16.64
CA ASP A 496 -11.79 -7.99 15.27
C ASP A 496 -12.52 -6.89 14.49
N VAL A 497 -11.73 -6.06 13.81
CA VAL A 497 -12.21 -5.04 12.87
C VAL A 497 -11.49 -5.27 11.56
N SER A 498 -12.22 -5.52 10.50
CA SER A 498 -11.66 -5.86 9.18
C SER A 498 -10.72 -4.76 8.66
N VAL A 499 -9.62 -5.10 7.99
CA VAL A 499 -8.75 -4.11 7.31
C VAL A 499 -9.31 -3.74 5.93
N PRO A 500 -8.90 -2.62 5.30
CA PRO A 500 -9.18 -2.41 3.90
C PRO A 500 -8.57 -3.55 3.05
N SER A 501 -9.39 -4.17 2.22
CA SER A 501 -8.95 -5.20 1.27
C SER A 501 -8.32 -4.54 0.04
N PRO A 502 -7.20 -5.07 -0.50
CA PRO A 502 -6.70 -4.65 -1.81
C PRO A 502 -7.80 -4.83 -2.86
N ILE A 503 -8.22 -3.75 -3.51
CA ILE A 503 -9.28 -3.79 -4.52
C ILE A 503 -8.75 -4.44 -5.80
N ASP A 504 -9.10 -5.70 -6.00
CA ASP A 504 -8.87 -6.41 -7.25
C ASP A 504 -10.06 -6.20 -8.22
N THR A 505 -10.05 -5.06 -8.89
CA THR A 505 -10.95 -4.78 -10.02
C THR A 505 -10.23 -5.17 -11.31
N GLU A 506 -10.42 -6.41 -11.73
CA GLU A 506 -10.04 -6.87 -13.07
C GLU A 506 -10.89 -6.13 -14.12
N ILE A 507 -10.25 -5.69 -15.21
CA ILE A 507 -10.90 -5.18 -16.41
C ILE A 507 -10.71 -6.23 -17.49
N ASP A 508 -11.80 -6.69 -18.08
CA ASP A 508 -11.77 -7.45 -19.33
C ASP A 508 -12.08 -6.49 -20.49
N LEU A 509 -11.21 -6.47 -21.51
CA LEU A 509 -11.31 -5.59 -22.67
C LEU A 509 -11.52 -6.42 -23.93
N GLU A 510 -12.66 -6.21 -24.58
CA GLU A 510 -12.99 -6.82 -25.87
C GLU A 510 -13.12 -5.72 -26.93
N ILE A 511 -12.50 -5.93 -28.10
CA ILE A 511 -12.56 -5.00 -29.24
C ILE A 511 -13.17 -5.74 -30.43
N GLU A 512 -14.33 -5.28 -30.89
CA GLU A 512 -15.01 -5.77 -32.10
C GLU A 512 -14.68 -4.88 -33.30
N TYR A 513 -14.28 -5.53 -34.41
CA TYR A 513 -13.84 -4.91 -35.67
C TYR A 513 -14.95 -4.70 -36.70
#